data_AF-K8MJR2-F1
#
_entry.id   AF-K8MJR2-F1
#
_cell.length_a   1.000
_cell.length_b   1.000
_cell.length_c   1.000
_cell.angle_alpha   90.00
_cell.angle_beta   90.00
_cell.angle_gamma   90.00
#
_symmetry.space_group_name_H-M   'P 1'
#
loop_
_entity.id
_entity.type
_entity.pdbx_description
1 polymer ?
#
loop_
_entity_poly.entity_id
_entity_poly.type
_entity_poly.pdbx_seq_one_letter_code
_entity_poly.pdbx_strand_id
1 'polypeptide(L)'
;MSKHPHYELLNLIGYGLAKFDDTFIKEFQCSSKSEFYRYIVSLGVAETTGVVKNRMDLFDPYFDNNRKGWWQKAEVYRFRKDLIDTMFGNEDVHSFAEIVKMLLASEGKKIGITTIEKPIVRTKFKRLQETGMEAENYFIHHFDKEEKFQGGQLTDARLYGDGYDFQVDVQEHSYLAEVKGIRKPKGRIRLTAKEFEKAKEYQSDFILSLVTNLDDIPKLVLIDNPLNHFEFEKNVIKNEVVEYRSLEDLY
;
A
#
# COMPACT_ATOMS: atom_id res chain seq x y z
N MET A 1 4.16 -0.66 18.53
CA MET A 1 5.40 -0.03 18.06
C MET A 1 5.06 0.96 16.94
N SER A 2 5.78 2.06 16.81
CA SER A 2 5.64 2.96 15.65
C SER A 2 6.26 2.33 14.42
N LYS A 3 5.68 2.57 13.24
CA LYS A 3 6.21 2.17 11.94
C LYS A 3 7.66 2.68 11.81
N HIS A 4 8.58 1.83 11.32
CA HIS A 4 9.96 2.25 11.08
C HIS A 4 9.98 3.46 10.13
N PRO A 5 10.83 4.49 10.31
CA PRO A 5 10.81 5.69 9.46
C PRO A 5 10.90 5.39 7.96
N HIS A 6 11.72 4.39 7.61
CA HIS A 6 11.93 3.91 6.24
C HIS A 6 11.16 2.63 5.91
N TYR A 7 9.98 2.40 6.51
CA TYR A 7 9.29 1.11 6.42
C TYR A 7 9.01 0.65 4.99
N GLU A 8 8.48 1.52 4.11
CA GLU A 8 8.19 1.11 2.73
C GLU A 8 9.46 0.84 1.94
N LEU A 9 10.49 1.66 2.13
CA LEU A 9 11.78 1.48 1.49
C LEU A 9 12.44 0.15 1.94
N LEU A 10 12.35 -0.17 3.23
CA LEU A 10 12.82 -1.45 3.77
C LEU A 10 12.03 -2.64 3.22
N ASN A 11 10.73 -2.49 2.99
CA ASN A 11 9.92 -3.54 2.36
C ASN A 11 10.33 -3.76 0.90
N LEU A 12 10.58 -2.69 0.14
CA LEU A 12 11.09 -2.81 -1.23
C LEU A 12 12.48 -3.46 -1.28
N ILE A 13 13.38 -3.08 -0.37
CA ILE A 13 14.71 -3.71 -0.26
C ILE A 13 14.57 -5.20 0.09
N GLY A 14 13.72 -5.55 1.06
CA GLY A 14 13.46 -6.94 1.44
C GLY A 14 12.87 -7.77 0.29
N TYR A 15 11.91 -7.20 -0.42
CA TYR A 15 11.29 -7.81 -1.61
C TYR A 15 12.34 -8.07 -2.70
N GLY A 16 13.18 -7.07 -3.02
CA GLY A 16 14.23 -7.20 -4.03
C GLY A 16 15.25 -8.29 -3.67
N LEU A 17 15.68 -8.33 -2.40
CA LEU A 17 16.57 -9.37 -1.89
C LEU A 17 15.95 -10.77 -1.97
N ALA A 18 14.66 -10.91 -1.67
CA ALA A 18 13.97 -12.20 -1.67
C ALA A 18 13.69 -12.71 -3.09
N LYS A 19 13.25 -11.83 -4.00
CA LYS A 19 12.85 -12.17 -5.38
C LYS A 19 14.05 -12.37 -6.32
N PHE A 20 15.03 -11.48 -6.27
CA PHE A 20 16.12 -11.42 -7.25
C PHE A 20 17.47 -11.86 -6.68
N ASP A 21 17.55 -12.04 -5.37
CA ASP A 21 18.71 -12.64 -4.71
C ASP A 21 20.02 -11.89 -5.04
N ASP A 22 21.09 -12.62 -5.38
CA ASP A 22 22.40 -12.05 -5.69
C ASP A 22 22.40 -11.15 -6.94
N THR A 23 21.41 -11.25 -7.83
CA THR A 23 21.33 -10.34 -8.98
C THR A 23 20.95 -8.93 -8.57
N PHE A 24 20.12 -8.77 -7.52
CA PHE A 24 19.75 -7.46 -7.01
C PHE A 24 20.90 -6.74 -6.35
N ILE A 25 21.68 -7.41 -5.50
CA ILE A 25 22.80 -6.76 -4.80
C ILE A 25 23.92 -6.31 -5.76
N LYS A 26 24.08 -7.01 -6.91
CA LYS A 26 25.05 -6.65 -7.95
C LYS A 26 24.70 -5.32 -8.61
N GLU A 27 23.41 -4.98 -8.74
CA GLU A 27 22.97 -3.67 -9.21
C GLU A 27 23.44 -2.53 -8.28
N PHE A 28 23.77 -2.83 -7.02
CA PHE A 28 24.34 -1.90 -6.05
C PHE A 28 25.87 -2.05 -5.90
N GLN A 29 26.52 -2.72 -6.84
CA GLN A 29 27.97 -2.97 -6.85
C GLN A 29 28.47 -3.73 -5.60
N CYS A 30 27.58 -4.46 -4.92
CA CYS A 30 27.93 -5.29 -3.78
C CYS A 30 28.26 -6.71 -4.24
N SER A 31 29.38 -7.24 -3.76
CA SER A 31 29.87 -8.60 -4.06
C SER A 31 29.18 -9.69 -3.24
N SER A 32 28.57 -9.33 -2.10
CA SER A 32 27.90 -10.26 -1.20
C SER A 32 26.71 -9.62 -0.47
N LYS A 33 25.74 -10.43 -0.03
CA LYS A 33 24.60 -9.95 0.77
C LYS A 33 25.05 -9.24 2.05
N SER A 34 26.09 -9.77 2.70
CA SER A 34 26.65 -9.16 3.91
C SER A 34 27.20 -7.76 3.63
N GLU A 35 27.81 -7.54 2.47
CA GLU A 35 28.24 -6.22 2.03
C GLU A 35 27.04 -5.31 1.77
N PHE A 36 26.04 -5.80 1.04
CA PHE A 36 24.81 -5.05 0.78
C PHE A 36 24.10 -4.64 2.08
N TYR A 37 23.99 -5.53 3.07
CA TYR A 37 23.38 -5.19 4.35
C TYR A 37 24.14 -4.07 5.07
N ARG A 38 25.48 -4.13 5.07
CA ARG A 38 26.31 -3.05 5.65
C ARG A 38 26.15 -1.75 4.88
N TYR A 39 26.05 -1.82 3.55
CA TYR A 39 25.80 -0.66 2.70
C TYR A 39 24.48 0.02 3.08
N ILE A 40 23.37 -0.72 3.16
CA ILE A 40 22.05 -0.16 3.55
C ILE A 40 22.07 0.45 4.97
N VAL A 41 22.78 -0.17 5.92
CA VAL A 41 22.99 0.39 7.26
C VAL A 41 23.82 1.68 7.21
N SER A 42 24.88 1.73 6.37
CA SER A 42 25.72 2.91 6.21
C SER A 42 24.98 4.12 5.62
N LEU A 43 23.92 3.87 4.85
CA LEU A 43 22.99 4.90 4.36
C LEU A 43 22.00 5.37 5.44
N GLY A 44 22.02 4.77 6.64
CA GLY A 44 21.07 5.08 7.71
C GLY A 44 19.63 4.72 7.36
N VAL A 45 19.41 3.71 6.52
CA VAL A 45 18.08 3.19 6.17
C VAL A 45 17.60 2.15 7.17
N ALA A 46 18.54 1.46 7.81
CA ALA A 46 18.30 0.46 8.85
C ALA A 46 19.30 0.65 10.00
N GLU A 47 18.88 0.35 11.23
CA GLU A 47 19.75 0.42 12.41
C GLU A 47 20.82 -0.67 12.45
N THR A 48 20.50 -1.87 11.95
CA THR A 48 21.41 -3.02 11.94
C THR A 48 21.25 -3.86 10.67
N THR A 49 22.29 -4.65 10.34
CA THR A 49 22.23 -5.60 9.23
C THR A 49 21.14 -6.66 9.44
N GLY A 50 20.85 -7.00 10.70
CA GLY A 50 19.76 -7.88 11.09
C GLY A 50 18.38 -7.35 10.68
N VAL A 51 18.15 -6.03 10.76
CA VAL A 51 16.89 -5.42 10.30
C VAL A 51 16.70 -5.63 8.79
N VAL A 52 17.76 -5.44 8.00
CA VAL A 52 17.72 -5.66 6.54
C VAL A 52 17.48 -7.13 6.21
N LYS A 53 18.20 -8.04 6.89
CA LYS A 53 18.00 -9.48 6.74
C LYS A 53 16.58 -9.92 7.11
N ASN A 54 16.04 -9.44 8.22
CA ASN A 54 14.68 -9.78 8.66
C ASN A 54 13.61 -9.31 7.65
N ARG A 55 13.87 -8.21 6.92
CA ARG A 55 12.98 -7.77 5.83
C ARG A 55 13.05 -8.72 4.64
N MET A 56 14.21 -9.24 4.27
CA MET A 56 14.33 -10.32 3.27
C MET A 56 13.61 -11.59 3.73
N ASP A 57 13.86 -12.04 4.97
CA ASP A 57 13.25 -13.25 5.54
C ASP A 57 11.71 -13.18 5.55
N LEU A 58 11.13 -11.98 5.64
CA LEU A 58 9.68 -11.76 5.54
C LEU A 58 9.11 -12.11 4.16
N PHE A 59 9.87 -11.85 3.09
CA PHE A 59 9.42 -12.04 1.71
C PHE A 59 9.90 -13.35 1.08
N ASP A 60 10.95 -13.97 1.63
CA ASP A 60 11.48 -15.26 1.15
C ASP A 60 10.40 -16.33 0.90
N PRO A 61 9.36 -16.50 1.76
CA PRO A 61 8.35 -17.55 1.56
C PRO A 61 7.51 -17.44 0.27
N TYR A 62 7.55 -16.31 -0.44
CA TYR A 62 6.69 -16.08 -1.61
C TYR A 62 7.41 -16.16 -2.95
N PHE A 63 8.71 -16.42 -2.95
CA PHE A 63 9.51 -16.53 -4.15
C PHE A 63 10.16 -17.92 -4.22
N ASP A 64 10.38 -18.40 -5.44
CA ASP A 64 11.10 -19.64 -5.67
C ASP A 64 12.60 -19.43 -5.42
N ASN A 65 12.98 -19.49 -4.15
CA ASN A 65 14.35 -19.42 -3.70
C ASN A 65 14.62 -20.49 -2.64
N ASN A 66 15.89 -20.81 -2.41
CA ASN A 66 16.28 -21.88 -1.49
C ASN A 66 16.13 -21.52 0.01
N ARG A 67 15.58 -20.35 0.34
CA ARG A 67 15.46 -19.85 1.71
C ARG A 67 14.02 -19.99 2.19
N LYS A 68 13.85 -20.50 3.41
CA LYS A 68 12.51 -20.63 4.02
C LYS A 68 11.96 -19.31 4.57
N GLY A 69 12.83 -18.38 4.98
CA GLY A 69 12.42 -17.17 5.68
C GLY A 69 11.44 -17.43 6.83
N TRP A 70 10.51 -16.50 7.03
CA TRP A 70 9.42 -16.59 8.01
C TRP A 70 8.19 -17.32 7.46
N TRP A 71 8.38 -18.52 6.90
CA TRP A 71 7.30 -19.30 6.24
C TRP A 71 6.06 -19.52 7.11
N GLN A 72 6.22 -19.69 8.43
CA GLN A 72 5.09 -19.85 9.38
C GLN A 72 4.21 -18.59 9.50
N LYS A 73 4.69 -17.45 9.01
CA LYS A 73 4.00 -16.16 9.03
C LYS A 73 3.67 -15.65 7.62
N ALA A 74 3.79 -16.49 6.59
CA ALA A 74 3.56 -16.10 5.20
C ALA A 74 2.17 -15.49 5.00
N GLU A 75 1.10 -16.16 5.44
CA GLU A 75 -0.25 -15.58 5.29
C GLU A 75 -0.44 -14.26 6.07
N VAL A 76 0.23 -14.11 7.21
CA VAL A 76 0.11 -12.91 8.07
C VAL A 76 0.72 -11.67 7.40
N TYR A 77 1.78 -11.85 6.61
CA TYR A 77 2.52 -10.74 6.00
C TYR A 77 2.31 -10.62 4.48
N ARG A 78 1.48 -11.49 3.89
CA ARG A 78 1.19 -11.52 2.46
C ARG A 78 0.77 -10.16 1.91
N PHE A 79 -0.04 -9.41 2.65
CA PHE A 79 -0.51 -8.08 2.24
C PHE A 79 0.61 -7.09 1.87
N ARG A 80 1.80 -7.21 2.47
CA ARG A 80 2.96 -6.36 2.15
C ARG A 80 3.52 -6.69 0.78
N LYS A 81 3.52 -7.97 0.42
CA LYS A 81 3.92 -8.42 -0.91
C LYS A 81 2.89 -7.99 -1.94
N ASP A 82 1.61 -8.24 -1.68
CA ASP A 82 0.54 -7.93 -2.63
C ASP A 82 0.53 -6.43 -2.95
N LEU A 83 0.78 -5.57 -1.96
CA LEU A 83 0.89 -4.13 -2.16
C LEU A 83 2.06 -3.75 -3.08
N ILE A 84 3.24 -4.37 -2.91
CA ILE A 84 4.39 -4.14 -3.78
C ILE A 84 4.10 -4.66 -5.19
N ASP A 85 3.47 -5.82 -5.31
CA ASP A 85 3.16 -6.44 -6.60
C ASP A 85 2.25 -5.57 -7.46
N THR A 86 1.24 -4.94 -6.86
CA THR A 86 0.34 -3.99 -7.54
C THR A 86 1.10 -2.85 -8.24
N MET A 87 2.25 -2.42 -7.70
CA MET A 87 3.00 -1.28 -8.22
C MET A 87 4.22 -1.66 -9.06
N PHE A 88 4.94 -2.71 -8.63
CA PHE A 88 6.29 -3.05 -9.08
C PHE A 88 6.50 -4.56 -9.28
N GLY A 89 5.46 -5.39 -9.18
CA GLY A 89 5.56 -6.85 -9.26
C GLY A 89 6.08 -7.38 -10.59
N ASN A 90 5.86 -6.62 -11.67
CA ASN A 90 6.26 -6.99 -13.04
C ASN A 90 7.64 -6.43 -13.44
N GLU A 91 8.32 -5.69 -12.58
CA GLU A 91 9.64 -5.15 -12.86
C GLU A 91 10.69 -6.28 -12.90
N ASP A 92 11.66 -6.16 -13.81
CA ASP A 92 12.87 -6.97 -13.79
C ASP A 92 13.87 -6.46 -12.74
N VAL A 93 14.96 -7.21 -12.51
CA VAL A 93 15.92 -6.87 -11.45
C VAL A 93 16.55 -5.49 -11.63
N HIS A 94 16.88 -5.12 -12.87
CA HIS A 94 17.53 -3.84 -13.17
C HIS A 94 16.56 -2.68 -12.92
N SER A 95 15.35 -2.77 -13.47
CA SER A 95 14.31 -1.75 -13.32
C SER A 95 13.90 -1.60 -11.85
N PHE A 96 13.74 -2.72 -11.14
CA PHE A 96 13.46 -2.72 -9.70
C PHE A 96 14.59 -2.11 -8.86
N ALA A 97 15.85 -2.41 -9.18
CA ALA A 97 17.00 -1.81 -8.51
C ALA A 97 17.09 -0.30 -8.76
N GLU A 98 16.85 0.17 -9.99
CA GLU A 98 16.79 1.59 -10.31
C GLU A 98 15.68 2.31 -9.53
N ILE A 99 14.51 1.67 -9.36
CA ILE A 99 13.44 2.18 -8.49
C ILE A 99 13.98 2.36 -7.06
N VAL A 100 14.57 1.32 -6.46
CA VAL A 100 15.09 1.40 -5.08
C VAL A 100 16.18 2.46 -4.93
N LYS A 101 17.11 2.57 -5.88
CA LYS A 101 18.16 3.60 -5.89
C LYS A 101 17.56 5.01 -5.97
N MET A 102 16.60 5.23 -6.86
CA MET A 102 15.94 6.53 -7.01
C MET A 102 15.19 6.92 -5.73
N LEU A 103 14.60 5.96 -5.01
CA LEU A 103 13.94 6.21 -3.72
C LEU A 103 14.92 6.49 -2.58
N LEU A 104 16.05 5.79 -2.54
CA LEU A 104 17.15 6.13 -1.64
C LEU A 104 17.62 7.58 -1.87
N ALA A 105 17.82 7.97 -3.13
CA ALA A 105 18.19 9.34 -3.47
C ALA A 105 17.11 10.38 -3.09
N SER A 106 15.82 10.07 -3.27
CA SER A 106 14.73 10.99 -2.93
C SER A 106 14.58 11.21 -1.42
N GLU A 107 15.00 10.25 -0.60
CA GLU A 107 15.14 10.37 0.86
C GLU A 107 16.49 11.00 1.30
N GLY A 108 17.27 11.54 0.36
CA GLY A 108 18.52 12.23 0.61
C GLY A 108 19.73 11.32 0.88
N LYS A 109 19.63 10.01 0.58
CA LYS A 109 20.73 9.07 0.81
C LYS A 109 21.78 9.20 -0.30
N LYS A 110 23.06 9.23 0.10
CA LYS A 110 24.20 9.33 -0.82
C LYS A 110 24.59 7.95 -1.36
N ILE A 111 24.00 7.56 -2.48
CA ILE A 111 24.17 6.21 -3.06
C ILE A 111 25.43 6.04 -3.92
N GLY A 112 26.11 7.12 -4.33
CA GLY A 112 27.33 7.04 -5.15
C GLY A 112 27.11 6.51 -6.57
N ILE A 113 25.84 6.33 -6.98
CA ILE A 113 25.42 5.78 -8.27
C ILE A 113 24.54 6.83 -8.95
N THR A 114 24.77 7.06 -10.24
CA THR A 114 23.94 7.97 -11.06
C THR A 114 22.62 7.30 -11.39
N THR A 115 21.50 7.93 -11.02
CA THR A 115 20.14 7.46 -11.35
C THR A 115 19.45 8.44 -12.29
N ILE A 116 18.69 7.94 -13.26
CA ILE A 116 17.81 8.76 -14.09
C ILE A 116 16.47 8.93 -13.37
N GLU A 117 16.08 10.16 -13.03
CA GLU A 117 14.79 10.40 -12.39
C GLU A 117 13.65 10.08 -13.37
N LYS A 118 12.77 9.16 -12.96
CA LYS A 118 11.52 8.86 -13.67
C LYS A 118 10.35 9.37 -12.83
N PRO A 119 9.67 10.48 -13.22
CA PRO A 119 8.60 11.08 -12.43
C PRO A 119 7.50 10.09 -12.02
N ILE A 120 7.14 9.16 -12.91
CA ILE A 120 6.12 8.14 -12.64
C ILE A 120 6.48 7.22 -11.47
N VAL A 121 7.77 6.89 -11.29
CA VAL A 121 8.23 6.04 -10.18
C VAL A 121 8.06 6.77 -8.86
N ARG A 122 8.37 8.08 -8.83
CA ARG A 122 8.17 8.91 -7.64
C ARG A 122 6.69 9.01 -7.29
N THR A 123 5.82 9.14 -8.28
CA THR A 123 4.36 9.12 -8.08
C THR A 123 3.89 7.77 -7.51
N LYS A 124 4.31 6.64 -8.09
CA LYS A 124 3.97 5.30 -7.57
C LYS A 124 4.42 5.11 -6.12
N PHE A 125 5.62 5.55 -5.77
CA PHE A 125 6.11 5.44 -4.38
C PHE A 125 5.36 6.34 -3.40
N LYS A 126 5.00 7.57 -3.79
CA LYS A 126 4.12 8.42 -2.96
C LYS A 126 2.78 7.71 -2.70
N ARG A 127 2.17 7.12 -3.74
CA ARG A 127 0.94 6.34 -3.60
C ARG A 127 1.10 5.12 -2.70
N LEU A 128 2.24 4.45 -2.74
CA LEU A 128 2.56 3.32 -1.84
C LEU A 128 2.53 3.75 -0.34
N GLN A 129 2.82 5.02 -0.05
CA GLN A 129 2.80 5.56 1.31
C GLN A 129 1.40 6.03 1.75
N GLU A 130 0.44 6.12 0.83
CA GLU A 130 -0.92 6.57 1.13
C GLU A 130 -1.70 5.49 1.89
N THR A 131 -2.27 5.88 3.03
CA THR A 131 -3.08 4.97 3.88
C THR A 131 -4.32 4.45 3.16
N GLY A 132 -4.93 5.25 2.26
CA GLY A 132 -6.08 4.84 1.46
C GLY A 132 -5.73 3.68 0.53
N MET A 133 -4.68 3.84 -0.27
CA MET A 133 -4.19 2.81 -1.18
C MET A 133 -3.89 1.47 -0.48
N GLU A 134 -3.22 1.52 0.67
CA GLU A 134 -2.90 0.31 1.42
C GLU A 134 -4.16 -0.40 1.93
N ALA A 135 -5.16 0.35 2.40
CA ALA A 135 -6.44 -0.19 2.83
C ALA A 135 -7.26 -0.77 1.67
N GLU A 136 -7.37 -0.05 0.55
CA GLU A 136 -8.03 -0.51 -0.66
C GLU A 136 -7.39 -1.80 -1.19
N ASN A 137 -6.07 -1.85 -1.27
CA ASN A 137 -5.37 -3.05 -1.73
C ASN A 137 -5.58 -4.22 -0.76
N TYR A 138 -5.57 -3.97 0.56
CA TYR A 138 -5.89 -5.00 1.54
C TYR A 138 -7.31 -5.53 1.34
N PHE A 139 -8.28 -4.64 1.17
CA PHE A 139 -9.68 -4.99 0.94
C PHE A 139 -9.84 -5.88 -0.30
N ILE A 140 -9.27 -5.51 -1.45
CA ILE A 140 -9.34 -6.31 -2.70
C ILE A 140 -8.89 -7.77 -2.48
N HIS A 141 -7.88 -8.00 -1.64
CA HIS A 141 -7.31 -9.33 -1.41
C HIS A 141 -7.95 -10.11 -0.25
N HIS A 142 -8.87 -9.50 0.50
CA HIS A 142 -9.39 -10.06 1.76
C HIS A 142 -10.91 -9.95 1.95
N PHE A 143 -11.63 -9.19 1.12
CA PHE A 143 -13.06 -8.94 1.29
C PHE A 143 -13.86 -10.26 1.33
N ASP A 144 -13.51 -11.23 0.48
CA ASP A 144 -14.15 -12.54 0.34
C ASP A 144 -14.00 -13.46 1.56
N LYS A 145 -13.10 -13.12 2.50
CA LYS A 145 -12.91 -13.84 3.77
C LYS A 145 -13.92 -13.42 4.83
N GLU A 146 -14.59 -12.28 4.66
CA GLU A 146 -15.64 -11.81 5.56
C GLU A 146 -16.97 -12.45 5.16
N GLU A 147 -17.74 -12.94 6.14
CA GLU A 147 -18.99 -13.67 5.92
C GLU A 147 -19.97 -12.91 5.00
N LYS A 148 -20.08 -11.59 5.17
CA LYS A 148 -20.98 -10.74 4.39
C LYS A 148 -20.65 -10.67 2.89
N PHE A 149 -19.39 -10.90 2.54
CA PHE A 149 -18.87 -10.80 1.16
C PHE A 149 -18.39 -12.13 0.60
N GLN A 150 -18.60 -13.22 1.34
CA GLN A 150 -18.09 -14.53 0.96
C GLN A 150 -18.66 -14.98 -0.40
N GLY A 151 -17.76 -15.31 -1.33
CA GLY A 151 -18.13 -15.70 -2.69
C GLY A 151 -18.64 -14.56 -3.58
N GLY A 152 -18.51 -13.31 -3.12
CA GLY A 152 -18.94 -12.13 -3.86
C GLY A 152 -18.05 -11.78 -5.05
N GLN A 153 -18.63 -11.11 -6.04
CA GLN A 153 -17.89 -10.51 -7.17
C GLN A 153 -17.58 -9.05 -6.88
N LEU A 154 -16.31 -8.67 -7.00
CA LEU A 154 -15.84 -7.31 -6.73
C LEU A 154 -15.79 -6.47 -8.01
N THR A 155 -16.49 -5.35 -8.02
CA THR A 155 -16.40 -4.33 -9.07
C THR A 155 -15.67 -3.09 -8.55
N ASP A 156 -14.62 -2.66 -9.23
CA ASP A 156 -13.85 -1.45 -8.89
C ASP A 156 -14.57 -0.19 -9.37
N ALA A 157 -14.96 0.67 -8.43
CA ALA A 157 -15.69 1.90 -8.69
C ALA A 157 -14.92 3.18 -8.33
N ARG A 158 -13.66 3.05 -7.88
CA ARG A 158 -12.84 4.15 -7.32
C ARG A 158 -12.67 5.33 -8.27
N LEU A 159 -12.71 5.10 -9.59
CA LEU A 159 -12.51 6.14 -10.61
C LEU A 159 -13.79 6.90 -10.98
N TYR A 160 -14.97 6.42 -10.57
CA TYR A 160 -16.24 7.07 -10.94
C TYR A 160 -16.62 8.21 -9.99
N GLY A 161 -16.11 8.19 -8.76
CA GLY A 161 -16.34 9.27 -7.78
C GLY A 161 -17.80 9.35 -7.31
N ASP A 162 -18.47 8.21 -7.25
CA ASP A 162 -19.91 8.08 -6.92
C ASP A 162 -20.20 8.01 -5.41
N GLY A 163 -19.16 8.11 -4.57
CA GLY A 163 -19.28 8.09 -3.11
C GLY A 163 -19.13 6.71 -2.48
N TYR A 164 -18.51 5.77 -3.19
CA TYR A 164 -18.06 4.47 -2.71
C TYR A 164 -16.87 4.00 -3.57
N ASP A 165 -16.06 3.08 -3.05
CA ASP A 165 -14.86 2.58 -3.73
C ASP A 165 -15.13 1.33 -4.56
N PHE A 166 -15.97 0.42 -4.06
CA PHE A 166 -16.26 -0.86 -4.71
C PHE A 166 -17.73 -1.25 -4.60
N GLN A 167 -18.20 -2.06 -5.54
CA GLN A 167 -19.45 -2.80 -5.40
C GLN A 167 -19.12 -4.29 -5.18
N VAL A 168 -19.82 -4.94 -4.25
CA VAL A 168 -19.69 -6.37 -3.99
C VAL A 168 -21.03 -7.05 -4.22
N ASP A 169 -21.12 -7.87 -5.27
CA ASP A 169 -22.33 -8.62 -5.60
C ASP A 169 -22.24 -10.02 -5.01
N VAL A 170 -23.16 -10.36 -4.10
CA VAL A 170 -23.25 -11.66 -3.42
C VAL A 170 -24.63 -12.25 -3.68
N GLN A 171 -24.70 -13.27 -4.54
CA GLN A 171 -25.97 -13.87 -4.98
C GLN A 171 -26.92 -12.81 -5.57
N GLU A 172 -28.05 -12.53 -4.92
CA GLU A 172 -29.06 -11.55 -5.33
C GLU A 172 -28.90 -10.18 -4.63
N HIS A 173 -27.86 -10.02 -3.79
CA HIS A 173 -27.58 -8.78 -3.06
C HIS A 173 -26.40 -8.03 -3.66
N SER A 174 -26.49 -6.70 -3.66
CA SER A 174 -25.42 -5.80 -4.10
C SER A 174 -25.10 -4.82 -2.99
N TYR A 175 -23.83 -4.78 -2.58
CA TYR A 175 -23.34 -3.92 -1.50
C TYR A 175 -22.41 -2.84 -2.05
N LEU A 176 -22.57 -1.60 -1.58
CA LEU A 176 -21.62 -0.53 -1.82
C LEU A 176 -20.57 -0.53 -0.70
N ALA A 177 -19.31 -0.76 -1.03
CA ALA A 177 -18.20 -0.78 -0.09
C ALA A 177 -17.37 0.50 -0.20
N GLU A 178 -17.28 1.24 0.90
CA GLU A 178 -16.37 2.38 1.07
C GLU A 178 -15.22 1.97 1.99
N VAL A 179 -13.97 2.08 1.52
CA VAL A 179 -12.80 1.55 2.23
C VAL A 179 -12.06 2.67 2.95
N LYS A 180 -11.90 2.55 4.28
CA LYS A 180 -11.09 3.49 5.07
C LYS A 180 -9.98 2.78 5.81
N GLY A 181 -8.77 3.33 5.71
CA GLY A 181 -7.61 2.84 6.44
C GLY A 181 -7.38 3.54 7.77
N ILE A 182 -7.10 2.75 8.81
CA ILE A 182 -6.68 3.23 10.13
C ILE A 182 -5.32 2.60 10.48
N ARG A 183 -4.32 3.46 10.72
CA ARG A 183 -2.94 3.03 11.03
C ARG A 183 -2.82 2.22 12.32
N LYS A 184 -3.62 2.57 13.34
CA LYS A 184 -3.67 1.93 14.66
C LYS A 184 -4.89 1.00 14.77
N PRO A 185 -5.01 0.20 15.85
CA PRO A 185 -6.20 -0.63 16.07
C PRO A 185 -7.51 0.15 16.22
N LYS A 186 -7.44 1.46 16.53
CA LYS A 186 -8.60 2.35 16.65
C LYS A 186 -8.25 3.73 16.09
N GLY A 187 -9.25 4.45 15.61
CA GLY A 187 -9.10 5.80 15.06
C GLY A 187 -10.44 6.43 14.72
N ARG A 188 -10.43 7.72 14.40
CA ARG A 188 -11.61 8.42 13.89
C ARG A 188 -11.70 8.24 12.38
N ILE A 189 -12.93 8.19 11.89
CA ILE A 189 -13.26 8.11 10.47
C ILE A 189 -13.88 9.42 10.02
N ARG A 190 -13.84 9.67 8.72
CA ARG A 190 -14.52 10.79 8.06
C ARG A 190 -15.13 10.27 6.78
N LEU A 191 -16.30 10.78 6.45
CA LEU A 191 -16.94 10.59 5.15
C LEU A 191 -16.88 11.89 4.37
N THR A 192 -16.70 11.80 3.05
CA THR A 192 -16.98 12.93 2.17
C THR A 192 -18.49 13.18 2.08
N ALA A 193 -18.90 14.32 1.55
CA ALA A 193 -20.32 14.62 1.39
C ALA A 193 -21.04 13.56 0.51
N LYS A 194 -20.40 13.09 -0.56
CA LYS A 194 -20.97 12.05 -1.43
C LYS A 194 -21.10 10.71 -0.71
N GLU A 195 -20.06 10.29 0.01
CA GLU A 195 -20.10 9.06 0.82
C GLU A 195 -21.18 9.11 1.89
N PHE A 196 -21.34 10.25 2.57
CA PHE A 196 -22.39 10.42 3.58
C PHE A 196 -23.80 10.31 2.98
N GLU A 197 -24.04 10.95 1.83
CA GLU A 197 -25.34 10.84 1.15
C GLU A 197 -25.59 9.42 0.62
N LYS A 198 -24.57 8.72 0.10
CA LYS A 198 -24.71 7.31 -0.32
C LYS A 198 -25.00 6.39 0.86
N ALA A 199 -24.34 6.59 2.00
CA ALA A 199 -24.64 5.85 3.21
C ALA A 199 -26.09 6.04 3.68
N LYS A 200 -26.63 7.25 3.52
CA LYS A 200 -28.03 7.57 3.83
C LYS A 200 -29.02 6.93 2.85
N GLU A 201 -28.67 6.90 1.56
CA GLU A 201 -29.49 6.35 0.48
C GLU A 201 -29.55 4.81 0.55
N TYR A 202 -28.41 4.14 0.72
CA TYR A 202 -28.30 2.68 0.65
C TYR A 202 -28.34 1.98 2.02
N GLN A 203 -28.21 2.73 3.12
CA GLN A 203 -28.39 2.22 4.49
C GLN A 203 -27.59 0.93 4.76
N SER A 204 -28.26 -0.20 5.00
CA SER A 204 -27.63 -1.49 5.31
C SER A 204 -26.88 -2.12 4.13
N ASP A 205 -27.14 -1.64 2.91
CA ASP A 205 -26.42 -2.03 1.70
C ASP A 205 -25.17 -1.16 1.47
N PHE A 206 -25.02 -0.06 2.22
CA PHE A 206 -23.76 0.69 2.31
C PHE A 206 -22.90 0.15 3.44
N ILE A 207 -21.75 -0.40 3.09
CA ILE A 207 -20.80 -1.03 3.99
C ILE A 207 -19.57 -0.16 4.11
N LEU A 208 -19.32 0.34 5.32
CA LEU A 208 -18.06 0.97 5.64
C LEU A 208 -17.04 -0.12 5.99
N SER A 209 -16.08 -0.33 5.10
CA SER A 209 -15.03 -1.35 5.18
C SER A 209 -13.77 -0.76 5.82
N LEU A 210 -13.62 -0.93 7.13
CA LEU A 210 -12.49 -0.39 7.89
C LEU A 210 -11.31 -1.36 7.93
N VAL A 211 -10.19 -0.99 7.32
CA VAL A 211 -8.93 -1.72 7.47
C VAL A 211 -8.12 -1.08 8.59
N THR A 212 -8.15 -1.71 9.76
CA THR A 212 -7.48 -1.23 10.98
C THR A 212 -6.09 -1.82 11.16
N ASN A 213 -5.26 -1.20 11.99
CA ASN A 213 -3.94 -1.68 12.37
C ASN A 213 -2.96 -1.87 11.19
N LEU A 214 -3.04 -0.99 10.18
CA LEU A 214 -2.17 -1.03 8.98
C LEU A 214 -0.67 -0.94 9.28
N ASP A 215 -0.27 -0.37 10.43
CA ASP A 215 1.15 -0.32 10.81
C ASP A 215 1.73 -1.68 11.23
N ASP A 216 0.89 -2.71 11.43
CA ASP A 216 1.32 -4.01 11.93
C ASP A 216 0.65 -5.18 11.19
N ILE A 217 -0.40 -5.77 11.78
CA ILE A 217 -1.21 -6.84 11.20
C ILE A 217 -2.61 -6.25 10.95
N PRO A 218 -2.97 -5.98 9.69
CA PRO A 218 -4.24 -5.37 9.39
C PRO A 218 -5.41 -6.29 9.73
N LYS A 219 -6.55 -5.66 10.05
CA LYS A 219 -7.83 -6.35 10.24
C LYS A 219 -8.93 -5.58 9.53
N LEU A 220 -9.69 -6.29 8.68
CA LEU A 220 -10.91 -5.78 8.08
C LEU A 220 -12.06 -5.84 9.10
N VAL A 221 -12.82 -4.76 9.19
CA VAL A 221 -14.03 -4.66 9.99
C VAL A 221 -15.10 -4.04 9.11
N LEU A 222 -16.19 -4.77 8.90
CA LEU A 222 -17.34 -4.30 8.12
C LEU A 222 -18.36 -3.67 9.07
N ILE A 223 -18.84 -2.48 8.70
CA ILE A 223 -19.90 -1.78 9.42
C ILE A 223 -21.00 -1.46 8.41
N ASP A 224 -22.11 -2.19 8.51
CA ASP A 224 -23.32 -1.89 7.76
C ASP A 224 -24.01 -0.65 8.34
N ASN A 225 -24.66 0.13 7.47
CA ASN A 225 -25.39 1.33 7.85
C ASN A 225 -24.60 2.23 8.84
N PRO A 226 -23.42 2.74 8.44
CA PRO A 226 -22.50 3.41 9.36
C PRO A 226 -23.13 4.62 10.07
N LEU A 227 -24.17 5.21 9.51
CA LEU A 227 -24.89 6.36 10.09
C LEU A 227 -25.72 5.98 11.34
N ASN A 228 -26.03 4.68 11.53
CA ASN A 228 -26.64 4.18 12.76
C ASN A 228 -25.61 3.83 13.85
N HIS A 229 -24.33 3.74 13.49
CA HIS A 229 -23.24 3.37 14.41
C HIS A 229 -22.40 4.58 14.85
N PHE A 230 -22.35 5.63 14.04
CA PHE A 230 -21.55 6.81 14.30
C PHE A 230 -22.35 8.09 14.11
N GLU A 231 -22.13 9.03 15.03
CA GLU A 231 -22.54 10.42 14.84
C GLU A 231 -21.47 11.16 14.04
N PHE A 232 -21.89 11.81 12.94
CA PHE A 232 -21.01 12.62 12.10
C PHE A 232 -21.33 14.10 12.24
N GLU A 233 -20.31 14.90 12.53
CA GLU A 233 -20.40 16.35 12.52
C GLU A 233 -20.01 16.89 11.14
N LYS A 234 -20.89 17.72 10.54
CA LYS A 234 -20.61 18.36 9.26
C LYS A 234 -19.54 19.44 9.43
N ASN A 235 -18.40 19.26 8.77
CA ASN A 235 -17.32 20.26 8.71
C ASN A 235 -17.09 20.71 7.27
N VAL A 236 -17.09 22.03 7.03
CA VAL A 236 -16.91 22.62 5.68
C VAL A 236 -15.50 23.16 5.55
N ILE A 237 -14.68 22.52 4.71
CA ILE A 237 -13.32 22.95 4.41
C ILE A 237 -13.33 23.67 3.06
N LYS A 238 -12.85 24.91 3.01
CA LYS A 238 -12.66 25.67 1.76
C LYS A 238 -11.22 25.51 1.28
N ASN A 239 -11.03 24.91 0.10
CA ASN A 239 -9.74 24.88 -0.58
C ASN A 239 -9.75 25.91 -1.73
N GLU A 240 -8.71 26.73 -1.83
CA GLU A 240 -8.50 27.61 -2.97
C GLU A 240 -7.99 26.79 -4.16
N VAL A 241 -8.63 26.94 -5.33
CA VAL A 241 -8.19 26.32 -6.57
C VAL A 241 -7.61 27.41 -7.46
N VAL A 242 -6.30 27.31 -7.74
CA VAL A 242 -5.59 28.21 -8.66
C VAL A 242 -5.44 27.50 -10.00
N GLU A 243 -6.02 28.07 -11.05
CA GLU A 243 -5.92 27.55 -12.42
C GLU A 243 -5.08 28.50 -13.28
N TYR A 244 -4.21 27.93 -14.13
CA TYR A 244 -3.56 28.63 -15.23
C TYR A 244 -4.24 28.18 -16.52
N ARG A 245 -4.82 29.14 -17.25
CA ARG A 245 -5.52 28.88 -18.51
C ARG A 245 -4.68 29.37 -19.67
N SER A 246 -4.73 28.68 -20.80
CA SER A 246 -4.11 29.19 -22.02
C SER A 246 -4.76 30.52 -22.40
N LEU A 247 -3.94 31.47 -22.83
CA LEU A 247 -4.42 32.73 -23.39
C LEU A 247 -4.78 32.59 -24.88
N GLU A 248 -4.36 31.49 -25.48
CA GLU A 248 -4.51 31.17 -26.89
C GLU A 248 -5.29 29.86 -27.02
N ASP A 249 -6.08 29.75 -28.10
CA ASP A 249 -6.74 28.52 -28.47
C ASP A 249 -5.74 27.52 -29.07
N LEU A 250 -6.03 26.23 -28.94
CA LEU A 250 -5.29 25.18 -29.63
C LEU A 250 -5.56 25.28 -31.14
N TYR A 251 -4.53 25.27 -31.97
CA TYR A 251 -4.64 25.22 -33.44
C TYR A 251 -5.42 24.00 -33.95
#